data_AF-A0A6J4HFR0-F1
#
_entry.id   AF-A0A6J4HFR0-F1
#
_cell.length_a   1.000
_cell.length_b   1.000
_cell.length_c   1.000
_cell.angle_alpha   90.00
_cell.angle_beta   90.00
_cell.angle_gamma   90.00
#
_symmetry.space_group_name_H-M   'P 1'
#
loop_
_entity.id
_entity.type
_entity.pdbx_description
1 polymer ?
#
loop_
_entity_poly.entity_id
_entity_poly.type
_entity_poly.pdbx_seq_one_letter_code
_entity_poly.pdbx_strand_id
1 'polypeptide(L)' 'MIAVIDYGAGNLRSAVRALQHVGARLAVTSRPDDVRNADAVVLPGVGATRDTMAALDRLELSPLIPELLRSNVPFLGI' A
#
# COMPACT_ATOMS: atom_id res chain seq x y z
N MET A 1 -0.20 -9.22 9.33
CA MET A 1 -0.90 -7.93 9.21
C MET A 1 -0.72 -7.42 7.80
N ILE A 2 -1.80 -6.96 7.17
CA ILE A 2 -1.78 -6.34 5.84
C ILE A 2 -1.47 -4.85 5.99
N ALA A 3 -0.43 -4.35 5.32
CA ALA A 3 -0.20 -2.90 5.20
C ALA A 3 -1.01 -2.37 4.01
N VAL A 4 -1.87 -1.39 4.27
CA VAL A 4 -2.57 -0.64 3.22
C VAL A 4 -1.86 0.71 3.07
N ILE A 5 -1.25 0.94 1.91
CA ILE A 5 -0.46 2.14 1.66
C ILE A 5 -1.37 3.36 1.60
N ASP A 6 -1.12 4.33 2.46
CA ASP A 6 -1.70 5.67 2.39
C ASP A 6 -0.68 6.62 1.74
N TYR A 7 -0.94 6.98 0.49
CA TYR A 7 -0.14 7.96 -0.26
C TYR A 7 -0.86 9.30 -0.43
N GLY A 8 -1.91 9.56 0.37
CA GLY A 8 -2.68 10.80 0.36
C GLY A 8 -3.70 10.91 -0.79
N ALA A 9 -3.84 9.87 -1.60
CA ALA A 9 -4.83 9.77 -2.67
C ALA A 9 -5.31 8.32 -2.82
N GLY A 10 -6.25 8.08 -3.72
CA GLY A 10 -6.77 6.74 -3.96
C GLY A 10 -8.05 6.39 -3.21
N ASN A 11 -8.53 5.16 -3.40
CA ASN A 11 -9.77 4.66 -2.81
C ASN A 11 -9.50 3.93 -1.49
N LEU A 12 -8.64 4.52 -0.65
CA LEU A 12 -8.16 3.95 0.60
C LEU A 12 -9.31 3.48 1.50
N ARG A 13 -10.35 4.32 1.63
CA ARG A 13 -11.50 4.02 2.50
C ARG A 13 -12.27 2.77 2.04
N SER A 14 -12.46 2.57 0.74
CA SER A 14 -13.17 1.38 0.25
C SER A 14 -12.29 0.13 0.36
N ALA A 15 -11.00 0.23 0.07
CA ALA A 15 -10.05 -0.88 0.24
C ALA A 15 -9.99 -1.35 1.70
N VAL A 16 -9.86 -0.42 2.65
CA VAL A 16 -9.87 -0.71 4.09
C VAL A 16 -11.19 -1.38 4.52
N ARG A 17 -12.34 -0.85 4.08
CA ARG A 17 -13.64 -1.43 4.40
C ARG A 17 -13.80 -2.85 3.84
N ALA A 18 -13.38 -3.09 2.61
CA ALA A 18 -13.46 -4.41 1.98
C ALA A 18 -12.60 -5.42 2.74
N LEU A 19 -11.37 -5.05 3.10
CA LEU A 19 -10.45 -5.89 3.88
C LEU A 19 -11.00 -6.16 5.30
N GLN A 20 -11.54 -5.15 5.96
CA GLN A 20 -12.19 -5.32 7.27
C GLN A 20 -13.42 -6.23 7.18
N HIS A 21 -14.22 -6.10 6.13
CA HIS A 21 -15.42 -6.91 5.93
C HIS A 21 -15.10 -8.40 5.80
N VAL A 22 -13.98 -8.76 5.17
CA VAL A 22 -13.49 -10.15 5.09
C VAL A 22 -12.68 -10.59 6.32
N GLY A 23 -12.63 -9.77 7.37
CA GLY A 23 -11.97 -10.10 8.65
C GLY A 23 -10.45 -9.94 8.64
N ALA A 24 -9.88 -9.21 7.68
CA ALA A 24 -8.43 -9.03 7.61
C ALA A 24 -7.90 -8.09 8.71
N ARG A 25 -6.80 -8.49 9.35
CA ARG A 25 -6.03 -7.62 10.25
C ARG A 25 -5.11 -6.73 9.45
N LEU A 26 -5.41 -5.43 9.40
CA LEU A 26 -4.69 -4.45 8.59
C LEU A 26 -4.23 -3.22 9.39
N ALA A 27 -3.23 -2.54 8.86
CA ALA A 27 -2.84 -1.19 9.26
C ALA A 27 -2.76 -0.29 8.03
N VAL A 28 -3.25 0.93 8.17
CA VAL A 28 -3.08 1.99 7.16
C VAL A 28 -1.81 2.73 7.51
N THR A 29 -0.88 2.85 6.55
CA THR A 29 0.42 3.46 6.80
C THR A 29 1.03 4.09 5.55
N SER A 30 1.79 5.15 5.77
CA SER A 30 2.65 5.79 4.77
C SER A 30 4.15 5.58 5.06
N ARG A 31 4.48 4.80 6.11
CA ARG A 31 5.86 4.61 6.59
C ARG A 31 6.52 3.42 5.88
N PRO A 32 7.71 3.58 5.28
CA PRO A 32 8.44 2.49 4.65
C PRO A 32 8.69 1.29 5.56
N ASP A 33 9.01 1.53 6.83
CA ASP A 33 9.29 0.46 7.80
C ASP A 33 8.07 -0.42 8.08
N ASP A 34 6.88 0.18 8.19
CA ASP A 34 5.65 -0.58 8.43
C ASP A 34 5.32 -1.46 7.22
N VAL A 35 5.55 -0.93 6.01
CA VAL A 35 5.35 -1.64 4.75
C VAL A 35 6.36 -2.78 4.58
N ARG A 36 7.63 -2.55 4.96
CA ARG A 36 8.70 -3.56 4.89
C ARG A 36 8.45 -4.74 5.83
N ASN A 37 7.83 -4.49 6.99
CA ASN A 37 7.57 -5.51 8.00
C ASN A 37 6.18 -6.17 7.88
N ALA A 38 5.41 -5.85 6.83
CA ALA A 38 4.07 -6.39 6.63
C ALA A 38 4.10 -7.81 6.03
N ASP A 39 3.12 -8.63 6.40
CA ASP A 39 2.97 -9.98 5.83
C ASP A 39 2.38 -9.93 4.40
N ALA A 40 1.70 -8.83 4.07
CA ALA A 40 1.15 -8.54 2.76
C ALA A 40 0.94 -7.03 2.60
N VAL A 41 0.97 -6.55 1.36
CA VAL A 41 0.87 -5.12 1.06
C VAL A 41 -0.24 -4.88 0.04
N VAL A 42 -1.05 -3.85 0.28
CA VAL A 42 -2.08 -3.35 -0.63
C VAL A 42 -1.73 -1.92 -1.00
N LEU A 43 -1.53 -1.68 -2.29
CA LEU A 43 -1.45 -0.34 -2.87
C LEU A 43 -2.82 -0.01 -3.47
N PRO A 44 -3.66 0.80 -2.78
CA PRO A 44 -4.92 1.23 -3.37
C PRO A 44 -4.67 2.17 -4.54
N GLY A 45 -5.58 2.22 -5.50
CA GLY A 45 -5.52 3.18 -6.60
C GLY A 45 -6.84 3.87 -6.84
N VAL A 46 -6.76 5.17 -7.11
CA VAL A 46 -7.56 5.95 -8.07
C VAL A 46 -6.79 7.26 -8.35
N GLY A 47 -6.97 7.82 -9.55
CA GLY A 47 -6.40 9.12 -9.92
C GLY A 47 -5.38 9.05 -11.05
N ALA A 48 -4.65 10.15 -11.26
CA ALA A 48 -3.64 10.27 -12.30
C ALA A 48 -2.34 9.56 -11.88
N THR A 49 -1.82 8.68 -12.74
CA THR A 49 -0.60 7.89 -12.49
C THR A 49 0.59 8.76 -12.06
N ARG A 50 0.73 9.97 -12.64
CA ARG A 50 1.81 10.91 -12.30
C ARG A 50 1.78 11.33 -10.83
N ASP A 51 0.61 11.67 -10.31
CA ASP A 51 0.46 12.17 -8.94
C ASP A 51 0.69 11.05 -7.92
N THR A 52 0.21 9.84 -8.25
CA THR A 52 0.49 8.63 -7.47
C THR A 52 2.00 8.38 -7.37
N MET A 53 2.71 8.35 -8.51
CA MET A 53 4.16 8.13 -8.49
C MET A 53 4.91 9.22 -7.72
N ALA A 54 4.55 10.49 -7.91
CA ALA A 54 5.14 11.59 -7.16
C ALA A 54 4.90 11.48 -5.64
N ALA A 55 3.74 10.98 -5.22
CA ALA A 55 3.45 10.73 -3.81
C ALA A 55 4.28 9.56 -3.26
N LEU A 56 4.39 8.46 -4.00
CA LEU A 56 5.19 7.29 -3.62
C LEU A 56 6.68 7.64 -3.53
N ASP A 57 7.20 8.48 -4.42
CA ASP A 57 8.58 8.97 -4.38
C ASP A 57 8.82 9.83 -3.13
N ARG A 58 7.91 10.79 -2.83
CA ARG A 58 8.01 11.62 -1.62
C ARG A 58 7.95 10.84 -0.32
N LEU A 59 7.27 9.70 -0.32
CA LEU A 59 7.15 8.80 0.83
C LEU A 59 8.24 7.73 0.87
N GLU A 60 9.19 7.74 -0.07
CA GLU A 60 10.26 6.74 -0.19
C GLU A 60 9.73 5.29 -0.38
N LEU A 61 8.49 5.16 -0.86
CA LEU A 61 7.83 3.87 -1.12
C LEU A 61 8.08 3.35 -2.54
N SER A 62 8.38 4.24 -3.47
CA SER A 62 8.70 3.91 -4.86
C SER A 62 9.85 2.89 -5.02
N PRO A 63 11.03 3.05 -4.36
CA PRO A 63 12.08 2.03 -4.40
C PRO A 63 11.74 0.76 -3.61
N LEU A 64 10.87 0.85 -2.60
CA LEU A 64 10.47 -0.27 -1.76
C LEU A 64 9.57 -1.27 -2.49
N ILE A 65 8.68 -0.80 -3.38
CA ILE A 65 7.74 -1.68 -4.09
C ILE A 65 8.48 -2.79 -4.89
N PRO A 66 9.49 -2.49 -5.72
CA PRO A 66 10.29 -3.52 -6.38
C PRO A 66 11.05 -4.45 -5.42
N GLU A 67 11.45 -3.98 -4.24
CA GLU A 67 12.07 -4.85 -3.22
C GLU A 67 11.06 -5.88 -2.72
N LEU A 68 9.85 -5.44 -2.33
CA LEU A 68 8.78 -6.33 -1.85
C LEU A 68 8.40 -7.41 -2.87
N LEU A 69 8.27 -7.01 -4.14
CA LEU A 69 7.92 -7.93 -5.22
C LEU A 69 8.98 -9.01 -5.43
N ARG A 70 10.27 -8.68 -5.23
CA ARG A 70 11.37 -9.67 -5.29
C ARG A 70 11.43 -10.57 -4.06
N SER A 71 10.94 -10.08 -2.92
CA SER A 71 10.92 -10.81 -1.65
C SER A 71 9.71 -11.75 -1.48
N ASN A 72 8.92 -12.00 -2.53
CA ASN A 72 7.70 -12.82 -2.50
C ASN A 72 6.67 -12.37 -1.43
N VAL A 73 6.70 -11.10 -1.02
CA VAL A 73 5.64 -10.54 -0.18
C VAL A 73 4.37 -10.43 -1.04
N PRO A 74 3.23 -11.01 -0.63
CA PRO A 74 1.97 -10.84 -1.35
C PRO A 74 1.66 -9.36 -1.52
N PHE A 75 1.56 -8.93 -2.78
CA PHE A 75 1.34 -7.53 -3.14
C PHE A 75 0.10 -7.43 -4.03
N LEU A 76 -0.82 -6.54 -3.67
CA LEU A 76 -2.03 -6.25 -4.43
C LEU A 76 -2.05 -4.76 -4.81
N GLY A 77 -1.92 -4.46 -6.10
CA GLY A 77 -2.22 -3.14 -6.66
C GLY A 77 -3.64 -3.12 -7.22
N ILE A 78 -4.44 -2.10 -6.88
CA ILE A 78 -5.81 -1.88 -7.37
C ILE A 78 -5.85 -0.62 -8.21
#